data_AF-A0A7V5HIT8-F1
#
_entry.id   AF-A0A7V5HIT8-F1
#
_cell.length_a   1.000
_cell.length_b   1.000
_cell.length_c   1.000
_cell.angle_alpha   90.00
_cell.angle_beta   90.00
_cell.angle_gamma   90.00
#
_symmetry.space_group_name_H-M   'P 1'
#
loop_
_entity.id
_entity.type
_entity.pdbx_description
1 polymer ?
#
loop_
_entity_poly.entity_id
_entity_poly.type
_entity_poly.pdbx_seq_one_letter_code
_entity_poly.pdbx_strand_id
1 'polypeptide(L)' 'MKYLLAPWREEYVRKLAHKTGCIFCEALNLKDDTRAFILFRGKFNFIILNKFPYNPGHLMIAPYLHLSHF' A
#
# COMPACT_ATOMS: atom_id res chain seq x y z
N MET A 1 25.20 0.02 8.33
CA MET A 1 23.85 -0.22 7.77
C MET A 1 23.01 -0.90 8.84
N LYS A 2 21.85 -0.36 9.23
CA LYS A 2 20.96 -1.01 10.21
C LYS A 2 19.97 -1.91 9.46
N TYR A 3 19.90 -3.18 9.83
CA TYR A 3 18.98 -4.14 9.22
C TYR A 3 17.58 -3.99 9.81
N LEU A 4 16.59 -3.71 8.97
CA LEU A 4 15.19 -3.78 9.35
C LEU A 4 14.70 -5.21 9.13
N LEU A 5 14.44 -5.92 10.22
CA LEU A 5 13.93 -7.30 10.18
C LEU A 5 12.45 -7.29 9.81
N ALA A 6 12.08 -8.03 8.77
CA ALA A 6 10.70 -8.26 8.36
C ALA A 6 10.53 -9.75 7.98
N PRO A 7 10.62 -10.68 8.96
CA PRO A 7 10.64 -12.13 8.71
C PRO A 7 9.41 -12.65 7.96
N TRP A 8 8.26 -11.98 8.07
CA TRP A 8 7.02 -12.31 7.36
C TRP A 8 7.02 -11.97 5.86
N ARG A 9 7.98 -11.17 5.38
CA ARG A 9 7.94 -10.62 4.02
C ARG A 9 8.09 -11.70 2.95
N GLU A 10 8.94 -12.69 3.18
CA GLU A 10 9.26 -13.68 2.15
C GLU A 10 8.03 -14.49 1.72
N GLU A 11 7.29 -15.03 2.69
CA GLU A 11 6.07 -15.80 2.43
C GLU A 11 5.04 -14.96 1.66
N TYR A 12 4.93 -13.68 2.00
CA TYR A 12 4.03 -12.75 1.34
C TYR A 12 4.43 -12.48 -0.12
N VAL A 13 5.69 -12.13 -0.37
CA VAL A 13 6.18 -11.79 -1.73
C VAL A 13 5.97 -12.98 -2.67
N ARG A 14 6.20 -14.21 -2.17
CA ARG A 14 5.92 -15.45 -2.92
C ARG A 14 4.44 -15.57 -3.28
N LYS A 15 3.51 -15.26 -2.37
CA LYS A 15 2.05 -15.30 -2.64
C LYS A 15 1.59 -14.26 -3.65
N LEU A 16 2.26 -13.11 -3.76
CA LEU A 16 1.87 -12.03 -4.68
C LEU A 16 2.52 -12.05 -6.05
N ALA A 17 3.49 -12.94 -6.28
CA ALA A 17 4.15 -13.07 -7.58
C ALA A 17 3.16 -13.26 -8.76
N HIS A 18 1.92 -13.67 -8.47
CA HIS A 18 0.86 -13.92 -9.46
C HIS A 18 -0.27 -12.89 -9.46
N LYS A 19 -0.25 -11.88 -8.59
CA LYS A 19 -1.30 -10.85 -8.55
C LYS A 19 -1.04 -9.80 -9.62
N THR A 20 -1.99 -9.62 -10.54
CA THR A 20 -1.96 -8.58 -11.57
C THR A 20 -2.80 -7.39 -11.13
N GLY A 21 -2.38 -6.17 -11.51
CA GLY A 21 -3.10 -4.93 -11.20
C GLY A 21 -2.35 -3.98 -10.27
N CYS A 22 -2.93 -2.80 -10.05
CA CYS A 22 -2.37 -1.77 -9.19
C CYS A 22 -3.07 -1.78 -7.83
N ILE A 23 -2.28 -2.01 -6.77
CA ILE A 23 -2.77 -2.08 -5.38
C ILE A 23 -3.48 -0.79 -4.94
N PHE A 24 -3.08 0.36 -5.49
CA PHE A 24 -3.69 1.65 -5.19
C PHE A 24 -5.05 1.79 -5.87
N CYS A 25 -5.17 1.39 -7.14
CA CYS A 25 -6.44 1.40 -7.86
C CYS A 25 -7.43 0.41 -7.24
N GLU A 26 -6.97 -0.79 -6.85
CA GLU A 26 -7.80 -1.77 -6.12
C GLU A 26 -8.32 -1.18 -4.80
N ALA A 27 -7.45 -0.53 -4.01
CA ALA A 27 -7.83 0.10 -2.75
C ALA A 27 -8.89 1.20 -2.95
N LEU A 28 -8.74 2.04 -3.98
CA LEU A 28 -9.72 3.08 -4.31
C LEU A 28 -11.08 2.50 -4.75
N ASN A 29 -11.07 1.38 -5.49
CA ASN A 29 -12.27 0.72 -5.99
C ASN A 29 -13.07 -0.02 -4.92
N LEU A 30 -12.46 -0.39 -3.78
CA LEU A 30 -13.14 -1.08 -2.68
C LEU A 30 -14.28 -0.24 -2.06
N LYS A 31 -14.23 1.10 -2.20
CA LYS A 31 -15.19 2.06 -1.60
C LYS A 31 -15.45 1.84 -0.10
N ASP A 32 -14.47 1.26 0.60
CA ASP A 32 -14.47 1.05 2.04
C ASP A 32 -13.06 1.34 2.54
N ASP A 33 -12.89 2.52 3.12
CA ASP A 33 -11.58 3.05 3.50
C ASP A 33 -10.92 2.21 4.60
N THR A 34 -11.71 1.70 5.55
CA THR A 34 -11.20 0.84 6.63
C THR A 34 -10.65 -0.48 6.09
N ARG A 35 -11.42 -1.15 5.21
CA ARG A 35 -10.94 -2.40 4.57
C ARG A 35 -9.79 -2.17 3.59
N ALA A 36 -9.76 -1.02 2.94
CA ALA A 36 -8.69 -0.61 2.04
C ALA A 36 -7.46 -0.04 2.77
N PHE A 37 -7.52 0.13 4.10
CA PHE A 37 -6.50 0.78 4.91
C PHE A 37 -6.20 2.24 4.54
N ILE A 38 -7.16 2.93 3.91
CA ILE A 38 -7.07 4.35 3.58
C ILE A 38 -7.36 5.14 4.86
N LEU A 39 -6.39 5.96 5.27
CA LEU A 39 -6.48 6.79 6.47
C LEU A 39 -7.08 8.16 6.18
N PHE A 40 -6.81 8.70 4.98
CA PHE A 40 -7.21 10.06 4.63
C PHE A 40 -7.35 10.23 3.11
N ARG A 41 -8.38 10.96 2.69
CA ARG A 41 -8.63 11.36 1.31
C ARG A 41 -8.44 12.87 1.15
N GLY A 42 -7.37 13.25 0.49
CA GLY A 42 -7.09 14.64 0.13
C GLY A 42 -7.67 15.01 -1.23
N LYS A 43 -7.37 16.23 -1.69
CA LYS A 43 -7.85 16.76 -2.97
C LYS A 43 -7.28 16.01 -4.19
N PHE A 44 -6.00 15.66 -4.17
CA PHE A 44 -5.30 15.02 -5.30
C PHE A 44 -4.65 13.68 -4.95
N ASN A 45 -4.54 13.38 -3.66
CA ASN A 45 -3.84 12.23 -3.13
C ASN A 45 -4.63 11.63 -1.97
N PHE A 46 -4.25 10.43 -1.57
CA PHE A 46 -4.76 9.76 -0.39
C PHE A 46 -3.60 9.15 0.41
N ILE A 47 -3.84 8.94 1.70
CA ILE A 47 -2.90 8.29 2.63
C ILE A 47 -3.42 6.89 2.89
N ILE A 48 -2.55 5.90 2.77
CA ILE A 48 -2.87 4.48 2.97
C ILE A 48 -1.81 3.83 3.85
N LEU A 49 -2.21 3.00 4.82
CA LEU A 49 -1.25 2.22 5.59
C LEU A 49 -0.59 1.16 4.71
N ASN A 50 0.70 0.94 4.96
CA ASN A 50 1.36 -0.21 4.40
C ASN A 50 0.87 -1.46 5.13
N LYS A 51 0.22 -2.38 4.43
CA LYS A 51 -0.22 -3.67 4.97
C LYS A 51 0.96 -4.53 5.48
N PHE A 52 2.18 -4.25 5.00
CA PHE A 52 3.43 -4.89 5.42
C PHE A 52 4.42 -3.84 5.90
N PRO A 53 4.14 -3.23 7.05
CA PRO A 53 4.92 -2.12 7.57
C PRO A 53 6.30 -2.59 8.04
N TYR A 54 7.33 -1.74 7.96
CA TYR A 54 8.61 -2.02 8.62
C TYR A 54 8.54 -1.70 10.11
N ASN A 55 7.83 -0.63 10.45
CA ASN A 55 7.56 -0.17 11.80
C ASN A 55 6.07 0.19 11.92
N PRO A 56 5.46 0.13 13.12
CA PRO A 56 4.09 0.61 13.32
C PRO A 56 3.88 2.01 12.76
N GLY A 57 2.77 2.21 12.05
CA GLY A 57 2.44 3.50 11.41
C GLY A 57 3.12 3.75 10.06
N HIS A 58 3.85 2.78 9.49
CA HIS A 58 4.37 2.91 8.12
C HIS A 58 3.21 3.10 7.14
N LEU A 59 3.23 4.24 6.45
CA LEU A 59 2.19 4.67 5.53
C LEU A 59 2.80 5.09 4.19
N MET A 60 1.93 5.21 3.19
CA MET A 60 2.24 5.70 1.85
C MET A 60 1.29 6.84 1.49
N ILE A 61 1.76 7.77 0.67
CA ILE A 61 0.93 8.81 0.05
C ILE A 61 0.95 8.53 -1.45
N ALA A 62 -0.24 8.39 -2.05
CA ALA A 62 -0.37 8.06 -3.46
C ALA A 62 -1.37 9.02 -4.17
N PRO A 63 -1.11 9.39 -5.43
CA PRO A 63 -2.07 10.13 -6.23
C PRO A 63 -3.26 9.25 -6.60
N TYR A 64 -4.41 9.89 -6.85
CA TYR A 64 -5.55 9.19 -7.44
C TYR A 64 -5.26 8.76 -8.89
N LEU A 65 -4.45 9.54 -9.60
CA LEU A 65 -4.06 9.24 -10.97
C LEU A 65 -3.03 8.12 -10.99
N HIS A 66 -3.32 7.07 -11.76
CA HIS A 66 -2.35 6.00 -11.99
C HIS A 66 -1.28 6.50 -12.97
N LEU A 67 -0.06 6.65 -12.48
CA LEU A 67 1.12 7.01 -13.25
C LEU A 67 2.27 6.07 -12.90
N SER A 68 3.12 5.75 -13.88
CA SER A 68 4.34 4.94 -13.67
C SER A 68 5.60 5.78 -13.46
N HIS A 69 5.50 7.10 -13.61
CA HIS A 69 6.60 8.05 -13.53
C HIS A 69 6.19 9.31 -12.76
N PHE A 70 7.17 9.94 -12.12
CA PHE A 70 7.03 11.20 -11.39
C PHE A 70 7.25 12.40 -12.30
#